data_AF-A0A2V7YFR6-F1
#
_entry.id   AF-A0A2V7YFR6-F1
#
_cell.length_a   1.000
_cell.length_b   1.000
_cell.length_c   1.000
_cell.angle_alpha   90.00
_cell.angle_beta   90.00
_cell.angle_gamma   90.00
#
_symmetry.space_group_name_H-M   'P 1'
#
loop_
_entity.id
_entity.type
_entity.pdbx_description
1 polymer ?
#
loop_
_entity_poly.entity_id
_entity_poly.type
_entity_poly.pdbx_seq_one_letter_code
_entity_poly.pdbx_strand_id
1 'polypeptide(L)'
;MEQPLVSCVEILEQLTPVLPAVLNAYRVPEPRAREIVDDACRTLLAKRRLRYQDPEGWLLRTIIESCRKEAEEDPELRLESGSGTA
;
A
#
# COMPACT_ATOMS: atom_id res chain seq x y z
N MET A 1 12.88 25.79 -14.06
CA MET A 1 11.60 25.71 -13.34
C MET A 1 11.70 24.54 -12.38
N GLU A 2 11.80 24.78 -11.08
CA GLU A 2 11.67 23.73 -10.07
C GLU A 2 10.20 23.32 -10.01
N GLN A 3 9.89 22.07 -10.37
CA GLN A 3 8.53 21.54 -10.27
C GLN A 3 8.09 21.54 -8.80
N PRO A 4 6.79 21.79 -8.52
CA PRO A 4 6.27 21.76 -7.15
C PRO A 4 6.57 20.39 -6.53
N LEU A 5 7.10 20.40 -5.32
CA LEU A 5 7.28 19.21 -4.50
C LEU A 5 5.88 18.64 -4.23
N VAL A 6 5.46 17.63 -4.99
CA VAL A 6 4.18 16.94 -4.75
C VAL A 6 4.24 16.34 -3.34
N SER A 7 3.32 16.76 -2.47
CA SER A 7 3.25 16.25 -1.10
C SER A 7 2.67 14.84 -1.10
N CYS A 8 3.19 13.95 -0.25
CA CYS A 8 2.59 12.60 -0.13
C CYS A 8 1.11 12.70 0.27
N VAL A 9 0.75 13.71 1.07
CA VAL A 9 -0.64 13.96 1.49
C VAL A 9 -1.54 14.22 0.30
N GLU A 10 -1.12 15.06 -0.65
CA GLU A 10 -1.91 15.36 -1.86
C GLU A 10 -2.12 14.12 -2.73
N ILE A 11 -1.10 13.26 -2.83
CA ILE A 11 -1.20 12.00 -3.58
C ILE A 11 -2.13 11.02 -2.85
N LEU A 12 -2.07 10.95 -1.52
CA LEU A 12 -2.99 10.11 -0.74
C LEU A 12 -4.43 10.59 -0.84
N GLU A 13 -4.67 11.90 -0.90
CA GLU A 13 -6.01 12.45 -1.15
C GLU A 13 -6.54 12.01 -2.53
N GLN A 14 -5.69 12.00 -3.57
CA GLN A 14 -6.04 11.49 -4.90
C GLN A 14 -6.31 9.98 -4.90
N LEU A 15 -5.57 9.21 -4.09
CA LEU A 15 -5.71 7.76 -3.97
C LEU A 15 -6.79 7.32 -2.96
N THR A 16 -7.35 8.24 -2.17
CA THR A 16 -8.41 7.97 -1.19
C THR A 16 -9.58 7.15 -1.74
N PRO A 17 -10.10 7.35 -2.97
CA PRO A 17 -11.17 6.51 -3.50
C PRO A 17 -10.78 5.04 -3.74
N VAL A 18 -9.50 4.73 -3.92
CA VAL A 18 -9.03 3.37 -4.28
C VAL A 18 -8.33 2.66 -3.12
N LEU A 19 -7.67 3.39 -2.23
CA LEU A 19 -6.87 2.86 -1.13
C LEU A 19 -7.66 1.91 -0.21
N PRO A 20 -8.87 2.25 0.27
CA PRO A 20 -9.65 1.35 1.12
C PRO A 20 -9.99 0.03 0.43
N ALA A 21 -10.30 0.07 -0.87
CA ALA A 21 -10.61 -1.13 -1.64
C ALA A 21 -9.39 -2.04 -1.79
N VAL A 22 -8.20 -1.47 -2.02
CA VAL A 22 -6.94 -2.22 -2.08
C VAL A 22 -6.63 -2.86 -0.75
N LEU A 23 -6.64 -2.10 0.34
CA LEU A 23 -6.31 -2.60 1.68
C LEU A 23 -7.26 -3.74 2.10
N ASN A 24 -8.56 -3.58 1.83
CA ASN A 24 -9.57 -4.59 2.12
C ASN A 24 -9.43 -5.85 1.24
N ALA A 25 -9.02 -5.70 -0.03
CA ALA A 25 -8.81 -6.84 -0.93
C ALA A 25 -7.73 -7.80 -0.42
N TYR A 26 -6.70 -7.27 0.26
CA TYR A 26 -5.63 -8.05 0.87
C TYR A 26 -5.88 -8.38 2.35
N ARG A 27 -7.04 -8.01 2.90
CA ARG A 27 -7.41 -8.23 4.32
C ARG A 27 -6.36 -7.73 5.31
N VAL A 28 -5.65 -6.67 4.96
CA VAL A 28 -4.61 -6.10 5.83
C VAL A 28 -5.29 -5.43 7.04
N PRO A 29 -4.90 -5.76 8.29
CA PRO A 29 -5.48 -5.13 9.47
C PRO A 29 -5.15 -3.64 9.51
N GLU A 30 -6.06 -2.82 10.02
CA GLU A 30 -5.96 -1.35 9.98
C GLU A 30 -4.63 -0.78 10.52
N PRO A 31 -4.06 -1.27 11.65
CA PRO A 31 -2.77 -0.79 12.13
C PRO A 31 -1.65 -1.03 11.12
N ARG A 32 -1.67 -2.20 10.46
CA ARG A 32 -0.68 -2.60 9.48
C ARG A 32 -0.84 -1.86 8.16
N ALA A 33 -2.08 -1.64 7.74
CA ALA A 33 -2.39 -0.82 6.57
C ALA A 33 -1.81 0.59 6.71
N ARG A 34 -1.90 1.17 7.92
CA ARG A 34 -1.33 2.48 8.22
C ARG A 34 0.19 2.48 8.14
N GLU A 35 0.85 1.46 8.69
CA GLU A 35 2.31 1.31 8.57
C GLU A 35 2.77 1.21 7.12
N ILE A 36 2.08 0.41 6.30
CA ILE A 36 2.39 0.24 4.87
C ILE A 36 2.31 1.59 4.14
N VAL A 37 1.25 2.37 4.39
CA VAL A 37 1.06 3.69 3.77
C VAL A 37 2.14 4.68 4.23
N ASP A 38 2.44 4.72 5.54
CA ASP A 38 3.44 5.62 6.10
C ASP A 38 4.85 5.30 5.56
N ASP A 39 5.22 4.03 5.46
CA ASP A 39 6.52 3.59 4.93
C ASP A 39 6.67 3.89 3.44
N ALA A 40 5.60 3.71 2.66
CA ALA A 40 5.57 4.06 1.25
C ALA A 40 5.74 5.58 1.07
N CYS A 41 5.05 6.39 1.87
CA CYS A 41 5.22 7.85 1.88
C CYS A 41 6.64 8.29 2.25
N ARG A 42 7.23 7.72 3.31
CA ARG A 42 8.61 8.00 3.72
C ARG A 42 9.59 7.71 2.59
N THR A 43 9.39 6.59 1.89
CA THR A 43 10.24 6.19 0.77
C THR A 43 10.12 7.14 -0.41
N LEU A 44 8.89 7.58 -0.74
CA LEU A 44 8.64 8.56 -1.79
C LEU A 44 9.33 9.90 -1.49
N LEU A 45 9.24 10.38 -0.24
CA LEU A 45 9.88 11.61 0.22
C LEU A 45 11.42 11.52 0.17
N ALA A 46 11.97 10.37 0.58
CA ALA A 46 13.42 10.14 0.57
C ALA A 46 14.01 10.06 -0.84
N LYS A 47 13.26 9.51 -1.81
CA LYS A 47 13.77 9.26 -3.17
C LYS A 47 13.33 10.35 -4.14
N ARG A 48 14.18 11.36 -4.30
CA ARG A 48 13.97 12.49 -5.22
C ARG A 48 13.59 12.10 -6.66
N ARG A 49 14.14 11.02 -7.21
CA ARG A 49 13.81 10.57 -8.58
C ARG A 49 12.36 10.11 -8.75
N LEU A 50 11.77 9.48 -7.72
CA LEU A 50 10.40 8.97 -7.79
C LEU A 50 9.38 10.10 -7.86
N ARG A 51 9.68 11.23 -7.23
CA ARG A 51 8.85 12.43 -7.22
C ARG A 51 8.71 13.13 -8.58
N TYR A 52 9.58 12.82 -9.55
CA TYR A 52 9.61 13.52 -10.85
C TYR A 52 9.16 12.66 -12.04
N GLN A 53 8.77 11.40 -11.81
CA GLN A 53 8.29 10.53 -12.90
C GLN A 53 6.79 10.29 -12.78
N ASP A 54 6.40 9.45 -11.83
CA ASP A 54 5.02 9.06 -11.58
C ASP A 54 4.88 8.72 -10.09
N PRO A 55 4.78 9.76 -9.23
CA PRO A 55 4.77 9.54 -7.78
C PRO A 55 3.49 8.84 -7.31
N GLU A 56 2.35 9.08 -7.97
CA GLU A 56 1.08 8.44 -7.69
C GLU A 56 1.12 6.94 -8.04
N GLY A 57 1.48 6.60 -9.28
CA GLY A 57 1.54 5.21 -9.71
C GLY A 57 2.63 4.41 -8.97
N TRP A 58 3.75 5.05 -8.63
CA TRP A 58 4.76 4.42 -7.77
C TRP A 58 4.24 4.15 -6.36
N LEU A 59 3.55 5.11 -5.74
CA LEU A 59 3.02 4.96 -4.38
C LEU A 59 1.95 3.86 -4.33
N LEU A 60 1.00 3.88 -5.26
CA LEU A 60 -0.06 2.87 -5.35
C LEU A 60 0.53 1.47 -5.57
N ARG A 61 1.47 1.31 -6.51
CA ARG A 61 2.13 0.02 -6.76
C ARG A 61 2.85 -0.49 -5.51
N THR A 62 3.59 0.38 -4.83
CA THR A 62 4.34 0.02 -3.63
C THR A 62 3.41 -0.45 -2.50
N ILE A 63 2.28 0.24 -2.31
CA ILE A 63 1.27 -0.16 -1.32
C ILE A 63 0.66 -1.52 -1.68
N ILE A 64 0.27 -1.74 -2.94
CA ILE A 64 -0.26 -3.04 -3.41
C ILE A 64 0.76 -4.17 -3.18
N GLU A 65 2.03 -3.94 -3.51
CA GLU A 65 3.08 -4.94 -3.34
C GLU A 65 3.33 -5.29 -1.87
N SER A 66 3.31 -4.29 -0.98
CA SER A 66 3.43 -4.51 0.47
C SER A 66 2.21 -5.24 1.05
N CYS A 67 1.01 -4.89 0.62
CA CYS A 67 -0.21 -5.60 1.03
C CYS A 67 -0.20 -7.07 0.57
N ARG A 68 0.28 -7.34 -0.65
CA ARG A 68 0.43 -8.70 -1.15
C ARG A 68 1.41 -9.50 -0.30
N LYS A 69 2.57 -8.93 0.03
CA LYS A 69 3.57 -9.60 0.88
C LYS A 69 3.00 -9.93 2.26
N GLU A 70 2.29 -8.98 2.87
CA GLU A 70 1.64 -9.21 4.16
C GLU A 70 0.65 -10.38 4.10
N ALA A 71 -0.17 -10.43 3.04
CA ALA A 71 -1.11 -11.53 2.83
C ALA A 71 -0.42 -12.87 2.48
N GLU A 72 0.81 -12.86 1.96
CA GLU A 72 1.62 -14.04 1.69
C GLU A 72 2.38 -14.54 2.93
N GLU A 73 2.75 -13.62 3.83
CA GLU A 73 3.50 -13.87 5.08
C GLU A 73 2.60 -14.24 6.27
N ASP A 74 1.27 -14.08 6.15
CA ASP A 74 0.27 -14.54 7.13
C ASP A 74 -0.40 -15.87 6.68
N PRO A 75 0.15 -17.04 7.08
CA PRO A 75 -0.40 -18.35 6.73
C PRO A 75 -1.64 -18.78 7.54
N GLU A 76 -2.11 -18.01 8.54
CA GLU A 76 -3.27 -18.43 9.35
C GLU A 76 -4.59 -18.40 8.57
N LEU A 77 -4.65 -17.67 7.45
CA LEU A 77 -5.77 -17.71 6.50
C LEU A 77 -5.75 -18.94 5.56
N ARG A 78 -4.73 -19.80 5.64
CA ARG A 78 -4.59 -20.99 4.80
C ARG A 78 -5.05 -22.28 5.48
N LEU A 79 -5.29 -22.26 6.79
CA LEU A 79 -5.63 -23.45 7.59
C LEU A 79 -7.14 -23.69 7.78
N GLU A 80 -8.00 -22.69 7.55
CA GLU A 80 -9.47 -22.87 7.62
C GLU A 80 -10.10 -23.37 6.30
N SER A 81 -9.39 -24.20 5.54
CA SER A 81 -9.98 -24.96 4.43
C SER A 81 -9.60 -26.45 4.46
N GLY A 82 -9.03 -26.91 5.57
CA GLY A 82 -8.70 -28.31 5.80
C GLY A 82 -9.66 -28.98 6.78
N SER A 83 -10.51 -29.85 6.27
CA SER A 83 -11.21 -30.92 6.98
C SER A 83 -12.59 -30.60 7.60
N GLY A 84 -13.53 -30.28 6.71
CA GLY A 84 -14.89 -30.79 6.84
C GLY A 84 -15.07 -31.95 5.85
N THR A 85 -15.14 -33.18 6.35
CA THR A 85 -16.08 -34.25 5.94
C THR A 85 -15.74 -35.55 6.67
N ALA A 86 -16.73 -35.99 7.47
CA ALA A 86 -17.12 -37.36 7.84
C ALA A 86 -16.08 -38.35 8.39
#